data_AF-A0A9W4ZHW2-F1
#
_entry.id   AF-A0A9W4ZHW2-F1
#
_cell.length_a   1.000
_cell.length_b   1.000
_cell.length_c   1.000
_cell.angle_alpha   90.00
_cell.angle_beta   90.00
_cell.angle_gamma   90.00
#
_symmetry.space_group_name_H-M   'P 1'
#
loop_
_entity.id
_entity.type
_entity.pdbx_description
1 polymer ?
#
loop_
_entity_poly.entity_id
_entity_poly.type
_entity_poly.pdbx_seq_one_letter_code
_entity_poly.pdbx_strand_id
1 'polypeptide(L)' 'MQHIHQKRGKAAIDAGEILPSFFGIAMHDGWKSYDMYTNCRHV' A
#
# COMPACT_ATOMS: atom_id res chain seq x y z
N MET A 1 20.71 3.97 2.55
CA MET A 1 20.38 2.58 2.96
C MET A 1 18.93 2.34 2.58
N GLN A 2 18.59 1.24 1.90
CA GLN A 2 17.21 0.95 1.50
C GLN A 2 16.58 -0.02 2.49
N HIS A 3 15.34 0.23 2.92
CA HIS A 3 14.58 -0.69 3.76
C HIS A 3 13.76 -1.63 2.88
N ILE A 4 14.14 -2.90 2.81
CA ILE A 4 13.44 -3.93 2.05
C ILE A 4 12.80 -4.92 3.03
N HIS A 5 11.47 -4.98 3.03
CA HIS A 5 10.72 -5.92 3.86
C HIS A 5 10.87 -7.35 3.31
N GLN A 6 10.97 -8.35 4.20
CA GLN A 6 11.21 -9.75 3.81
C GLN A 6 10.05 -10.40 3.04
N LYS A 7 8.83 -9.86 3.18
CA LYS A 7 7.62 -10.28 2.45
C LYS A 7 7.21 -9.19 1.46
N ARG A 8 6.39 -9.53 0.46
CA ARG A 8 5.74 -8.58 -0.46
C ARG A 8 4.22 -8.50 -0.16
N GLY A 9 3.54 -7.47 -0.65
CA GLY A 9 2.09 -7.34 -0.54
C GLY A 9 1.67 -6.72 0.78
N LYS A 10 0.51 -7.14 1.30
CA LYS A 10 -0.09 -6.53 2.49
C LYS A 10 0.88 -6.39 3.66
N ALA A 11 1.59 -7.46 4.04
CA ALA A 11 2.50 -7.41 5.18
C ALA A 11 3.60 -6.34 5.04
N ALA A 12 4.15 -6.12 3.85
CA ALA A 12 5.15 -5.08 3.62
C ALA A 12 4.56 -3.68 3.59
N ILE A 13 3.40 -3.54 2.95
CA ILE A 13 2.71 -2.25 2.84
C ILE A 13 2.23 -1.80 4.22
N ASP A 14 1.69 -2.73 5.04
CA ASP A 14 1.33 -2.49 6.43
C ASP A 14 2.55 -2.04 7.25
N ALA A 15 3.67 -2.77 7.15
CA ALA A 15 4.90 -2.41 7.86
C ALA A 15 5.49 -1.06 7.40
N GLY A 16 5.15 -0.61 6.18
CA GLY A 16 5.52 0.70 5.67
C GLY A 16 4.60 1.83 6.15
N GLU A 17 3.40 1.52 6.69
CA GLU A 17 2.41 2.44 7.28
C GLU A 17 1.92 3.60 6.38
N ILE A 18 2.28 3.60 5.10
CA ILE A 18 1.85 4.63 4.13
C ILE A 18 0.38 4.41 3.75
N LEU A 19 0.08 3.37 2.98
CA LEU A 19 -1.29 3.13 2.48
C LEU A 19 -2.34 2.88 3.59
N PRO A 20 -2.03 2.19 4.70
CA PRO A 20 -2.99 2.06 5.81
C PRO A 20 -3.48 3.39 6.37
N SER A 21 -2.62 4.41 6.36
CA SER A 21 -2.86 5.73 6.96
C SER A 21 -3.18 6.82 5.94
N PHE A 22 -3.15 6.50 4.65
CA PHE A 22 -3.31 7.47 3.59
C PHE A 22 -4.79 7.71 3.26
N PHE A 23 -5.19 8.98 3.22
CA PHE A 23 -6.50 9.44 2.79
C PHE A 23 -6.32 10.35 1.56
N GLY A 24 -6.91 9.99 0.43
CA GLY A 24 -6.72 10.72 -0.83
C GLY A 24 -6.91 9.85 -2.06
N ILE A 25 -6.23 10.20 -3.15
CA ILE A 25 -6.25 9.44 -4.41
C ILE A 25 -4.93 8.69 -4.54
N ALA A 26 -4.98 7.37 -4.56
CA ALA A 26 -3.83 6.50 -4.80
C ALA A 26 -3.87 5.99 -6.24
N MET A 27 -3.03 6.57 -7.11
CA MET A 27 -2.81 6.07 -8.47
C MET A 27 -1.79 4.94 -8.44
N HIS A 28 -2.10 3.80 -9.06
CA HIS A 28 -1.19 2.66 -9.07
C HIS A 28 -1.39 1.77 -10.30
N ASP A 29 -0.51 0.79 -10.47
CA ASP A 29 -0.46 -0.15 -11.59
C ASP A 29 -1.57 -1.22 -11.60
N GLY A 30 -2.66 -1.02 -10.85
CA GLY A 30 -3.75 -1.99 -10.70
C GLY A 30 -3.40 -3.29 -9.94
N TRP A 31 -2.28 -3.36 -9.22
CA TRP A 31 -1.96 -4.58 -8.47
C TRP A 31 -2.93 -4.85 -7.30
N LYS A 32 -3.54 -6.05 -7.30
CA LYS A 32 -4.61 -6.49 -6.37
C LYS A 32 -4.33 -6.33 -4.87
N SER A 33 -3.07 -6.25 -4.42
CA SER A 33 -2.78 -6.00 -3.00
C SER A 33 -3.19 -4.61 -2.53
N TYR A 34 -3.33 -3.65 -3.45
CA TYR A 34 -3.78 -2.29 -3.11
C TYR A 34 -5.26 -2.24 -2.77
N ASP A 35 -6.09 -3.09 -3.37
CA ASP A 35 -7.55 -3.13 -3.16
C ASP A 35 -7.96 -3.36 -1.69
N MET A 36 -7.02 -3.78 -0.84
CA MET A 36 -7.22 -3.98 0.59
C MET A 36 -7.24 -2.66 1.40
N TYR A 37 -6.83 -1.52 0.81
CA TYR A 37 -6.67 -0.24 1.52
C TYR A 37 -7.79 0.76 1.19
N THR A 38 -8.96 0.52 1.75
CA THR A 38 -10.19 1.26 1.41
C THR A 38 -10.29 2.67 1.99
N ASN A 39 -9.28 3.13 2.75
CA ASN A 39 -9.22 4.48 3.30
C ASN A 39 -8.88 5.53 2.24
N CYS A 40 -8.38 5.11 1.08
CA CYS A 40 -8.13 5.97 -0.06
C CYS A 40 -8.99 5.55 -1.27
N ARG A 41 -9.10 6.47 -2.22
CA ARG A 41 -9.69 6.21 -3.53
C ARG A 41 -8.61 5.70 -4.47
N HIS A 42 -8.83 4.52 -5.03
CA HIS A 42 -7.98 3.93 -6.06
C HIS A 42 -8.37 4.45 -7.46
N VAL A 43 -7.37 4.71 -8.30
CA VAL A 43 -7.53 5.15 -9.70
C VAL A 43 -6.52 4.46 -10.62
#